data_AF-A0A251U567-F1
#
_entry.id   AF-A0A251U567-F1
#
_cell.length_a   1.000
_cell.length_b   1.000
_cell.length_c   1.000
_cell.angle_alpha   90.00
_cell.angle_beta   90.00
_cell.angle_gamma   90.00
#
_symmetry.space_group_name_H-M   'P 1'
#
loop_
_entity.id
_entity.type
_entity.pdbx_description
1 polymer ?
#
loop_
_entity_poly.entity_id
_entity_poly.type
_entity_poly.pdbx_seq_one_letter_code
_entity_poly.pdbx_strand_id
1 'polypeptide(L)'
;MDPKGFVEMLILFLEEKGVGIVTAPFLDDDSKDDASRITPHLGTWKGHSVTKRSSVYGATESEADTVTSLGLDDNGQLIQNQTSTYKGSCFSFTLF
;
A
#
# COMPACT_ATOMS: atom_id res chain seq x y z
N MET A 1 4.62 1.75 18.25
CA MET A 1 4.70 0.33 18.64
C MET A 1 5.00 0.31 20.11
N ASP A 2 4.29 -0.49 20.88
CA ASP A 2 4.66 -0.69 22.28
C ASP A 2 6.00 -1.48 22.35
N PRO A 3 6.67 -1.51 23.52
CA PRO A 3 7.90 -2.28 23.69
C PRO A 3 7.75 -3.79 23.49
N LYS A 4 6.52 -4.32 23.43
CA LYS A 4 6.21 -5.73 23.20
C LYS A 4 6.00 -6.05 21.73
N GLY A 5 5.99 -5.04 20.85
CA GLY A 5 5.82 -5.21 19.41
C GLY A 5 4.38 -5.13 18.92
N PHE A 6 3.44 -4.58 19.70
CA PHE A 6 2.08 -4.28 19.24
C PHE A 6 1.97 -2.87 18.67
N VAL A 7 1.11 -2.69 17.66
CA VAL A 7 0.79 -1.36 17.11
C VAL A 7 -0.01 -0.57 18.15
N GLU A 8 0.55 0.54 18.60
CA GLU A 8 -0.11 1.44 19.57
C GLU A 8 -0.75 2.65 18.87
N MET A 9 -0.07 3.22 17.88
CA MET A 9 -0.48 4.44 17.20
C MET A 9 0.07 4.48 15.78
N LEU A 10 -0.75 4.98 14.85
CA LEU A 10 -0.36 5.37 13.50
C LEU A 10 -0.46 6.88 13.38
N ILE A 11 0.62 7.55 13.00
CA ILE A 11 0.66 9.00 12.80
C ILE A 11 0.81 9.26 11.30
N LEU A 12 -0.06 10.10 10.75
CA LEU A 12 -0.06 10.46 9.34
C LEU A 12 0.14 11.97 9.20
N PHE A 13 1.18 12.37 8.48
CA PHE A 13 1.43 13.76 8.12
C PHE A 13 0.95 13.98 6.67
N LEU A 14 -0.05 14.84 6.50
CA LEU A 14 -0.49 15.31 5.19
C LEU A 14 0.10 16.71 4.98
N GLU A 15 1.01 16.83 4.02
CA GLU A 15 1.78 18.06 3.80
C GLU A 15 1.62 18.52 2.36
N GLU A 16 1.35 19.82 2.17
CA GLU A 16 1.34 20.46 0.87
C GLU A 16 2.48 21.49 0.82
N LYS A 17 3.33 21.40 -0.21
CA LYS A 17 4.42 22.37 -0.41
C LYS A 17 3.87 23.65 -1.03
N GLY A 18 3.59 24.66 -0.20
CA GLY A 18 3.12 25.97 -0.66
C GLY A 18 4.18 27.07 -0.63
N VAL A 19 3.97 28.11 -1.46
CA VAL A 19 4.58 29.44 -1.32
C VAL A 19 3.42 30.44 -1.20
N GLY A 20 3.24 31.05 -0.02
CA GLY A 20 2.13 31.98 0.25
C GLY A 20 1.19 31.49 1.35
N ILE A 21 -0.09 31.89 1.30
CA ILE A 21 -1.11 31.43 2.27
C ILE A 21 -1.44 29.97 1.95
N VAL A 22 -1.02 29.06 2.84
CA VAL A 22 -1.26 27.62 2.72
C VAL A 22 -2.42 27.26 3.63
N THR A 23 -3.49 26.70 3.06
CA THR A 23 -4.57 26.08 3.84
C THR A 23 -4.08 24.71 4.29
N ALA A 24 -4.40 24.31 5.53
CA ALA A 24 -4.06 22.96 5.98
C ALA A 24 -4.73 21.93 5.06
N PRO A 25 -3.97 20.99 4.47
CA PRO A 25 -4.55 19.98 3.62
C PRO A 25 -5.45 19.09 4.49
N PHE A 26 -6.58 18.70 3.93
CA PHE A 26 -7.61 17.93 4.63
C PHE A 26 -7.80 16.61 3.91
N LEU A 27 -7.87 15.52 4.68
CA LEU A 27 -8.32 14.24 4.15
C LEU A 27 -9.84 14.34 4.07
N ASP A 28 -10.34 14.60 2.87
CA ASP A 28 -11.78 14.67 2.66
C ASP A 28 -12.44 13.33 2.94
N ASP A 29 -13.63 13.39 3.51
CA ASP A 29 -14.53 12.25 3.58
C ASP A 29 -15.55 12.42 2.44
N ASP A 30 -15.06 12.34 1.20
CA ASP A 30 -15.91 12.40 0.01
C ASP A 30 -16.79 11.12 -0.11
N SER A 31 -16.82 10.28 0.94
CA SER A 31 -17.76 9.17 1.08
C SER A 31 -19.17 9.72 1.37
N LYS A 32 -19.83 10.22 0.32
CA LYS A 32 -21.30 10.29 0.29
C LYS A 32 -21.97 8.91 0.30
N ASP A 33 -21.18 7.86 0.46
CA ASP A 33 -21.55 6.47 0.36
C ASP A 33 -20.96 5.80 1.60
N ASP A 34 -21.81 5.24 2.48
CA ASP A 34 -21.44 4.42 3.66
C ASP A 34 -20.69 3.12 3.26
N ALA A 35 -20.14 3.07 2.05
CA ALA A 35 -19.41 1.96 1.50
C ALA A 35 -18.11 1.72 2.30
N SER A 36 -17.82 0.45 2.55
CA SER A 36 -16.62 0.05 3.27
C SER A 36 -15.37 0.67 2.66
N ARG A 37 -14.49 1.25 3.50
CA ARG A 37 -13.22 1.89 3.09
C ARG A 37 -12.27 0.94 2.33
N ILE A 38 -12.51 -0.37 2.36
CA ILE A 38 -11.73 -1.35 1.60
C ILE A 38 -12.16 -1.47 0.13
N THR A 39 -13.39 -1.07 -0.20
CA THR A 39 -13.99 -1.18 -1.54
C THR A 39 -13.10 -0.62 -2.65
N PRO A 40 -12.53 0.60 -2.55
CA PRO A 40 -11.66 1.13 -3.60
C PRO A 40 -10.35 0.36 -3.77
N HIS A 41 -9.99 -0.52 -2.83
CA HIS A 41 -8.77 -1.32 -2.86
C HIS A 41 -9.00 -2.74 -3.40
N LEU A 42 -10.26 -3.19 -3.51
CA LEU A 42 -10.60 -4.49 -4.08
C LEU A 42 -10.34 -4.52 -5.60
N GLY A 43 -9.96 -5.69 -6.11
CA GLY A 43 -9.64 -5.91 -7.51
C GLY A 43 -8.19 -6.31 -7.73
N THR A 44 -7.70 -6.15 -8.96
CA THR A 44 -6.34 -6.53 -9.35
C THR A 44 -5.54 -5.31 -9.81
N TRP A 45 -4.43 -5.07 -9.13
CA TRP A 45 -3.50 -3.98 -9.34
C TRP A 45 -2.26 -4.51 -10.06
N LYS A 46 -1.86 -3.86 -11.15
CA LYS A 46 -0.62 -4.16 -11.87
C LYS A 46 0.29 -2.94 -11.80
N GLY A 47 1.56 -3.17 -11.53
CA GLY A 47 2.54 -2.09 -11.39
C GLY A 47 3.96 -2.59 -11.51
N HIS A 48 4.91 -1.69 -11.26
CA HIS A 48 6.33 -1.98 -11.27
C HIS A 48 6.93 -1.55 -9.92
N SER A 49 7.77 -2.41 -9.35
CA SER A 49 8.40 -2.20 -8.05
C SER A 49 9.91 -2.07 -8.18
N VAL A 50 10.48 -1.17 -7.38
CA VAL A 50 11.92 -0.94 -7.28
C VAL A 50 12.33 -1.03 -5.82
N THR A 51 13.11 -2.04 -5.47
CA THR A 51 13.62 -2.25 -4.11
C THR A 51 14.98 -1.58 -3.98
N LYS A 52 15.15 -0.77 -2.94
CA LYS A 52 16.38 -0.05 -2.66
C LYS A 52 16.96 -0.44 -1.32
N ARG A 53 18.29 -0.52 -1.27
CA ARG A 53 19.02 -0.71 -0.02
C ARG A 53 18.82 0.49 0.91
N SER A 54 18.52 0.21 2.18
CA SER A 54 18.45 1.23 3.23
C SER A 54 19.84 1.79 3.53
N SER A 55 20.22 2.83 2.81
CA SER A 55 21.44 3.62 3.00
C SER A 55 21.28 4.95 2.30
N VAL A 56 22.10 5.94 2.67
CA VAL A 56 22.14 7.28 2.04
C VAL A 56 22.31 7.18 0.51
N TYR A 57 23.05 6.18 0.04
CA TYR A 57 23.28 5.97 -1.39
C TYR A 57 22.03 5.44 -2.13
N GLY A 58 21.13 4.72 -1.45
CA GLY A 58 19.87 4.25 -2.02
C GLY A 58 20.01 3.37 -3.26
N ALA A 59 21.03 2.50 -3.30
CA ALA A 59 21.28 1.60 -4.43
C ALA A 59 20.05 0.74 -4.74
N THR A 60 19.71 0.62 -6.02
CA THR A 60 18.70 -0.35 -6.48
C THR A 60 19.23 -1.77 -6.29
N GLU A 61 18.50 -2.57 -5.53
CA GLU A 61 18.82 -3.99 -5.30
C GLU A 61 18.07 -4.89 -6.28
N SER A 62 16.80 -4.59 -6.57
CA SER A 62 15.99 -5.39 -7.49
C SER A 62 14.82 -4.60 -8.07
N GLU A 63 14.40 -5.01 -9.27
CA GLU A 63 13.22 -4.49 -9.96
C GLU A 63 12.32 -5.66 -10.35
N ALA A 64 11.00 -5.49 -10.21
CA ALA A 64 10.03 -6.50 -10.56
C ALA A 64 8.70 -5.92 -11.06
N ASP A 65 8.11 -6.59 -12.04
CA ASP A 65 6.71 -6.36 -12.40
C ASP A 65 5.82 -7.06 -11.39
N THR A 66 4.86 -6.31 -10.84
CA THR A 66 4.02 -6.73 -9.71
C THR A 66 2.56 -6.84 -10.13
N VAL A 67 1.90 -7.88 -9.62
CA VAL A 67 0.46 -8.06 -9.73
C VAL A 67 -0.07 -8.38 -8.33
N THR A 68 -0.94 -7.53 -7.80
CA THR A 68 -1.56 -7.69 -6.48
C THR A 68 -3.06 -7.79 -6.65
N SER A 69 -3.70 -8.84 -6.15
CA SER A 69 -5.16 -8.95 -6.12
C SER A 69 -5.66 -8.91 -4.68
N LEU A 70 -6.72 -8.15 -4.44
CA LEU A 70 -7.42 -8.09 -3.16
C LEU A 70 -8.90 -8.41 -3.40
N GLY A 71 -9.43 -9.41 -2.72
CA GLY A 71 -10.81 -9.84 -2.86
C GLY A 71 -11.43 -10.22 -1.52
N LEU A 72 -12.76 -10.33 -1.49
CA LEU A 72 -13.49 -10.91 -0.39
C LEU A 72 -14.07 -12.25 -0.84
N ASP A 73 -14.02 -13.26 0.02
CA ASP A 73 -14.75 -14.51 -0.21
C ASP A 73 -16.25 -14.35 0.10
N ASP A 74 -17.03 -15.41 -0.14
CA ASP A 74 -18.47 -15.42 0.12
C ASP A 74 -18.83 -15.26 1.61
N ASN A 75 -17.85 -15.45 2.51
CA ASN A 75 -17.98 -15.27 3.96
C ASN A 75 -17.50 -13.89 4.44
N GLY A 76 -17.04 -13.03 3.53
CA GLY A 76 -16.45 -11.72 3.86
C GLY A 76 -15.01 -11.76 4.36
N GLN A 77 -14.28 -12.87 4.21
CA GLN A 77 -12.85 -12.98 4.51
C GLN A 77 -12.00 -12.37 3.40
N LEU A 78 -10.90 -11.72 3.79
CA LEU A 78 -10.03 -11.00 2.86
C LEU A 78 -8.98 -11.94 2.26
N ILE A 79 -9.02 -12.10 0.94
CA ILE A 79 -8.02 -12.86 0.20
C ILE A 79 -7.08 -11.88 -0.50
N GLN A 80 -5.78 -12.01 -0.25
CA GLN A 80 -4.75 -11.21 -0.90
C GLN A 80 -3.78 -12.12 -1.67
N ASN A 81 -3.56 -11.84 -2.95
CA ASN A 81 -2.46 -12.45 -3.70
C ASN A 81 -1.48 -11.37 -4.14
N GLN A 82 -0.20 -11.67 -4.07
CA GLN A 82 0.87 -10.82 -4.57
C GLN A 82 1.84 -11.64 -5.39
N THR A 83 2.07 -11.22 -6.62
CA THR A 83 3.02 -11.83 -7.54
C THR A 83 4.06 -10.79 -7.94
N SER A 84 5.33 -11.19 -7.97
CA SER A 84 6.46 -10.34 -8.36
C SER A 84 7.34 -11.11 -9.35
N THR A 85 7.45 -10.56 -10.56
CA THR A 85 8.23 -11.13 -11.65
C THR A 85 9.52 -10.33 -11.81
N TYR A 86 10.64 -10.96 -11.47
CA TYR A 86 11.98 -10.44 -11.68
C TYR A 86 12.53 -10.97 -13.01
N LYS A 87 13.65 -10.40 -13.48
CA LYS A 87 14.37 -10.97 -14.63
C LYS A 87 14.83 -12.40 -14.31
N GLY A 88 14.13 -13.38 -14.87
CA GLY A 88 14.46 -14.81 -14.76
C GLY A 88 13.83 -15.56 -13.57
N SER A 89 13.00 -14.92 -12.74
CA SER A 89 12.28 -15.62 -11.66
C SER A 89 10.93 -14.96 -11.36
N CYS A 90 9.97 -15.75 -10.89
CA CYS A 90 8.64 -15.29 -10.50
C CYS A 90 8.31 -15.83 -9.12
N PHE A 91 7.87 -14.96 -8.23
CA PHE A 91 7.44 -15.29 -6.87
C PHE A 91 5.97 -14.93 -6.71
N SER A 92 5.18 -15.81 -6.09
CA SER A 92 3.78 -15.57 -5.79
C SER A 92 3.47 -15.99 -4.36
N PHE A 93 2.65 -15.18 -3.69
CA PHE A 93 2.25 -15.35 -2.31
C PHE A 93 0.75 -15.09 -2.18
N THR A 94 0.07 -15.92 -1.38
CA THR A 94 -1.37 -15.82 -1.09
C THR A 94 -1.58 -15.76 0.42
N LEU A 95 -2.33 -14.77 0.88
CA LEU A 95 -2.85 -14.63 2.24
C LEU A 95 -4.37 -14.88 2.23
N PHE A 96 -4.85 -15.61 3.23
CA PHE A 96 -6.26 -15.88 3.49
C PHE A 96 -6.68 -15.28 4.84
#